data_AF-A0A7K2QPW4-F1
#
_entry.id   AF-A0A7K2QPW4-F1
#
_cell.length_a   1.000
_cell.length_b   1.000
_cell.length_c   1.000
_cell.angle_alpha   90.00
_cell.angle_beta   90.00
_cell.angle_gamma   90.00
#
_symmetry.space_group_name_H-M   'P 1'
#
loop_
_entity.id
_entity.type
_entity.pdbx_description
1 polymer ?
#
loop_
_entity_poly.entity_id
_entity_poly.type
_entity_poly.pdbx_seq_one_letter_code
_entity_poly.pdbx_strand_id
1 'polypeptide(L)'
;MADTAMSGAGSTGGDDPLQRAIWRLRSRGCWSDAAALLTPHLHDAGAAVQRTALLVERCLFTGQGWAEAEDALRVAEAVAHDDDERGAAACERGQLAYAATVLGV
;
A
#
# COMPACT_ATOMS: atom_id res chain seq x y z
N MET A 1 10.59 24.71 -26.11
CA MET A 1 10.19 23.29 -26.00
C MET A 1 10.82 22.77 -24.72
N ALA A 2 10.01 22.59 -23.68
CA ALA A 2 10.48 22.01 -22.43
C ALA A 2 10.56 20.50 -22.61
N ASP A 3 11.76 19.96 -22.42
CA ASP A 3 12.05 18.53 -22.46
C ASP A 3 11.55 17.94 -21.14
N THR A 4 10.40 17.29 -21.16
CA THR A 4 9.86 16.61 -19.97
C THR A 4 10.70 15.37 -19.74
N ALA A 5 11.62 15.45 -18.78
CA ALA A 5 12.31 14.30 -18.23
C ALA A 5 11.27 13.39 -17.57
N MET A 6 10.79 12.39 -18.31
CA MET A 6 10.11 11.24 -17.73
C MET A 6 11.16 10.50 -16.91
N SER A 7 11.16 10.72 -15.59
CA SER A 7 11.87 9.86 -14.63
C SER A 7 11.36 8.43 -14.83
N GLY A 8 12.09 7.67 -15.62
CA GLY A 8 11.85 6.27 -15.89
C GLY A 8 12.17 5.44 -14.67
N ALA A 9 11.29 5.48 -13.67
CA ALA A 9 11.09 4.36 -12.74
C ALA A 9 10.02 3.42 -13.31
N GLY A 10 10.10 3.12 -14.60
CA GLY A 10 9.37 2.03 -15.23
C GLY A 10 10.13 0.73 -14.98
N SER A 11 10.27 0.33 -13.72
CA SER A 11 10.60 -1.06 -13.44
C SER A 11 9.39 -1.89 -13.88
N THR A 12 9.62 -2.93 -14.66
CA THR A 12 8.59 -3.89 -15.06
C THR A 12 8.04 -4.58 -13.82
N GLY A 13 7.10 -3.95 -13.11
CA GLY A 13 6.33 -4.56 -12.03
C GLY A 13 5.56 -5.82 -12.49
N GLY A 14 5.52 -6.07 -13.80
CA GLY A 14 5.01 -7.29 -14.41
C GLY A 14 5.96 -8.49 -14.42
N ASP A 15 7.26 -8.36 -14.10
CA ASP A 15 8.19 -9.50 -14.17
C ASP A 15 8.35 -10.25 -12.84
N ASP A 16 8.16 -9.60 -11.68
CA ASP A 16 8.16 -10.27 -10.38
C ASP A 16 6.88 -11.13 -10.20
N PRO A 17 7.02 -12.46 -10.01
CA PRO A 17 5.89 -13.33 -9.70
C PRO A 17 5.03 -12.86 -8.52
N LEU A 18 5.63 -12.28 -7.47
CA LEU A 18 4.90 -11.79 -6.29
C LEU A 18 4.04 -10.59 -6.66
N GLN A 19 4.61 -9.58 -7.33
CA GLN A 19 3.86 -8.40 -7.78
C GLN A 19 2.74 -8.76 -8.76
N ARG A 20 2.98 -9.72 -9.68
CA ARG A 20 1.91 -10.25 -10.54
C ARG A 20 0.78 -10.91 -9.76
N ALA A 21 1.08 -11.67 -8.71
CA ALA A 21 0.08 -12.31 -7.86
C ALA A 21 -0.75 -11.27 -7.09
N ILE A 22 -0.07 -10.28 -6.49
CA ILE A 22 -0.70 -9.15 -5.81
C ILE A 22 -1.64 -8.41 -6.76
N TRP A 23 -1.17 -8.08 -7.97
CA TRP A 23 -1.99 -7.42 -8.97
C TRP A 23 -3.24 -8.22 -9.32
N ARG A 24 -3.10 -9.53 -9.61
CA ARG A 24 -4.24 -10.40 -9.94
C ARG A 24 -5.27 -10.48 -8.82
N LEU A 25 -4.82 -10.57 -7.56
CA LEU A 25 -5.70 -10.65 -6.39
C LEU A 25 -6.39 -9.31 -6.12
N ARG A 26 -5.64 -8.20 -6.14
CA ARG A 26 -6.18 -6.85 -5.99
C ARG A 26 -7.24 -6.53 -7.04
N SER A 27 -6.99 -6.84 -8.32
CA SER A 27 -7.96 -6.64 -9.40
C SER A 27 -9.26 -7.44 -9.26
N ARG A 28 -9.29 -8.45 -8.39
CA ARG A 28 -10.48 -9.27 -8.09
C ARG A 28 -11.13 -8.91 -6.75
N GLY A 29 -10.63 -7.89 -6.05
CA GLY A 29 -11.09 -7.54 -4.71
C GLY A 29 -10.61 -8.48 -3.61
N CYS A 30 -9.64 -9.36 -3.89
CA CYS A 30 -9.04 -10.26 -2.90
C CYS A 30 -7.92 -9.55 -2.13
N TRP A 31 -8.22 -8.39 -1.53
CA TRP A 31 -7.20 -7.54 -0.87
C TRP A 31 -6.53 -8.21 0.32
N SER A 32 -7.29 -8.92 1.15
CA SER A 32 -6.74 -9.64 2.32
C SER A 32 -5.74 -10.70 1.90
N ASP A 33 -6.03 -11.46 0.85
CA ASP A 33 -5.13 -12.48 0.32
C ASP A 33 -3.88 -11.83 -0.28
N ALA A 34 -4.04 -10.73 -1.03
CA ALA A 34 -2.92 -9.97 -1.56
C ALA A 34 -2.01 -9.42 -0.45
N ALA A 35 -2.61 -8.88 0.62
CA ALA A 35 -1.91 -8.37 1.79
C ALA A 35 -1.17 -9.48 2.56
N ALA A 36 -1.73 -10.69 2.62
CA ALA A 36 -1.10 -11.84 3.27
C ALA A 36 0.17 -12.31 2.55
N LEU A 37 0.27 -12.13 1.22
CA LEU A 37 1.49 -12.44 0.47
C LEU A 37 2.69 -11.58 0.89
N LEU A 38 2.44 -10.39 1.46
CA LEU A 38 3.47 -9.46 1.92
C LEU A 38 3.92 -9.72 3.36
N THR A 39 3.22 -10.57 4.13
CA THR A 39 3.56 -10.86 5.55
C THR A 39 5.01 -11.29 5.78
N PRO A 40 5.64 -12.14 4.95
CA PRO A 40 7.04 -12.52 5.13
C PRO A 40 8.03 -11.34 4.95
N HIS A 41 7.60 -10.25 4.33
CA HIS A 41 8.43 -9.15 3.87
C HIS A 41 8.22 -7.88 4.69
N LEU A 42 7.46 -7.90 5.79
CA LEU A 42 7.12 -6.69 6.56
C LEU A 42 8.30 -6.04 7.31
N HIS A 43 9.50 -6.62 7.22
CA HIS A 43 10.74 -5.98 7.65
C HIS A 43 11.28 -5.00 6.59
N ASP A 44 10.74 -5.02 5.37
CA ASP A 44 10.97 -4.02 4.33
C ASP A 44 9.86 -2.97 4.37
N ALA A 45 10.26 -1.69 4.41
CA ALA A 45 9.31 -0.58 4.48
C ALA A 45 8.40 -0.51 3.25
N GLY A 46 8.93 -0.78 2.07
CA GLY A 46 8.16 -0.82 0.82
C GLY A 46 7.05 -1.86 0.85
N ALA A 47 7.36 -3.08 1.28
CA ALA A 47 6.38 -4.16 1.43
C ALA A 47 5.33 -3.85 2.51
N ALA A 48 5.73 -3.24 3.63
CA ALA A 48 4.79 -2.82 4.69
C ALA A 48 3.84 -1.71 4.23
N VAL A 49 4.34 -0.73 3.47
CA VAL A 49 3.53 0.32 2.83
C VAL A 49 2.58 -0.29 1.80
N GLN A 50 3.07 -1.19 0.93
CA GLN A 50 2.23 -1.87 -0.06
C GLN A 50 1.10 -2.68 0.59
N ARG A 51 1.39 -3.36 1.71
CA ARG A 51 0.37 -4.08 2.49
C ARG A 51 -0.68 -3.13 3.03
N THR A 52 -0.26 -1.99 3.57
CA THR A 52 -1.17 -0.94 4.06
C THR A 52 -2.08 -0.43 2.94
N ALA A 53 -1.52 -0.09 1.78
CA ALA A 53 -2.29 0.40 0.63
C ALA A 53 -3.40 -0.56 0.20
N LEU A 54 -3.13 -1.88 0.16
CA LEU A 54 -4.14 -2.90 -0.16
C LEU A 54 -5.29 -2.92 0.87
N LEU A 55 -4.98 -2.75 2.15
CA LEU A 55 -5.97 -2.76 3.23
C LEU A 55 -6.76 -1.45 3.30
N VAL A 56 -6.11 -0.30 3.06
CA VAL A 56 -6.78 1.01 2.92
C VAL A 56 -7.75 0.98 1.74
N GLU A 57 -7.33 0.40 0.61
CA GLU A 57 -8.19 0.23 -0.55
C GLU A 57 -9.40 -0.67 -0.24
N ARG A 58 -9.21 -1.77 0.50
CA ARG A 58 -10.32 -2.58 1.00
C ARG A 58 -11.28 -1.75 1.85
N CYS A 59 -10.78 -0.92 2.77
CA CYS A 59 -11.61 -0.02 3.58
C CYS A 59 -12.42 0.92 2.68
N LEU A 60 -11.78 1.54 1.68
CA LEU A 60 -12.46 2.46 0.77
C LEU A 60 -13.58 1.79 -0.04
N PHE A 61 -13.37 0.58 -0.56
CA PHE A 61 -14.34 -0.09 -1.41
C PHE A 61 -15.43 -0.86 -0.65
N THR A 62 -15.18 -1.25 0.60
CA THR A 62 -16.10 -2.11 1.36
C THR A 62 -16.66 -1.44 2.62
N GLY A 63 -16.05 -0.35 3.08
CA GLY A 63 -16.35 0.26 4.37
C GLY A 63 -15.94 -0.58 5.59
N GLN A 64 -15.17 -1.66 5.40
CA GLN A 64 -14.82 -2.62 6.44
C GLN A 64 -13.31 -2.77 6.62
N GLY A 65 -12.91 -3.24 7.80
CA GLY A 65 -11.53 -3.67 8.04
C GLY A 65 -10.55 -2.58 8.48
N TRP A 66 -11.07 -1.48 9.02
CA TRP A 66 -10.32 -0.31 9.49
C TRP A 66 -9.22 -0.62 10.49
N ALA A 67 -9.51 -1.42 11.52
CA ALA A 67 -8.53 -1.78 12.54
C ALA A 67 -7.30 -2.49 11.94
N GLU A 68 -7.50 -3.40 10.99
CA GLU A 68 -6.40 -4.10 10.33
C GLU A 68 -5.57 -3.16 9.45
N ALA A 69 -6.21 -2.19 8.78
CA ALA A 69 -5.51 -1.17 8.00
C ALA A 69 -4.68 -0.23 8.90
N GLU A 70 -5.23 0.18 10.05
CA GLU A 70 -4.49 0.96 11.04
C GLU A 70 -3.31 0.18 11.64
N ASP A 71 -3.49 -1.10 11.96
CA ASP A 71 -2.40 -1.94 12.48
C ASP A 71 -1.30 -2.14 11.42
N ALA A 72 -1.69 -2.35 10.16
CA ALA A 72 -0.74 -2.40 9.05
C ALA A 72 0.06 -1.10 8.91
N LEU A 73 -0.63 0.03 9.03
CA LEU A 73 -0.02 1.36 8.96
C LEU A 73 0.97 1.58 10.11
N ARG A 74 0.62 1.20 11.35
CA ARG A 74 1.54 1.25 12.49
C ARG A 74 2.81 0.43 12.24
N VAL A 75 2.69 -0.73 11.59
CA VAL A 75 3.86 -1.54 11.19
C VAL A 75 4.70 -0.81 10.14
N ALA A 76 4.08 -0.24 9.10
CA ALA A 76 4.78 0.51 8.06
C ALA A 76 5.53 1.73 8.63
N GLU A 77 4.93 2.42 9.59
CA GLU A 77 5.57 3.55 10.28
C GLU A 77 6.72 3.13 11.19
N ALA A 78 6.61 1.96 11.84
CA ALA A 78 7.63 1.44 12.74
C ALA A 78 8.87 0.94 12.01
N VAL A 79 8.72 0.41 10.80
CA VAL A 79 9.83 -0.13 10.00
C VAL A 79 10.55 0.95 9.17
N ALA A 80 9.93 2.11 8.94
CA ALA A 80 10.55 3.21 8.21
C ALA A 80 11.76 3.78 8.97
N HIS A 81 12.91 3.83 8.31
CA HIS A 81 14.19 4.26 8.89
C HIS A 81 14.69 5.58 8.30
N ASP A 82 14.43 5.85 7.03
CA ASP A 82 14.79 7.12 6.37
C ASP A 82 13.58 8.03 6.11
N ASP A 83 13.85 9.23 5.58
CA ASP A 83 12.82 10.24 5.35
C ASP A 83 11.88 9.88 4.19
N ASP A 84 12.36 9.16 3.18
CA ASP A 84 11.55 8.75 2.03
C ASP A 84 10.55 7.66 2.45
N GLU A 85 11.02 6.67 3.23
CA GLU A 85 10.19 5.63 3.82
C GLU A 85 9.15 6.20 4.80
N ARG A 86 9.57 7.15 5.66
CA ARG A 86 8.65 7.88 6.55
C ARG A 86 7.61 8.66 5.76
N GLY A 87 8.02 9.28 4.66
CA GLY A 87 7.13 9.97 3.73
C GLY A 87 6.10 9.05 3.10
N ALA A 88 6.53 7.86 2.65
CA ALA A 88 5.64 6.86 2.08
C ALA A 88 4.59 6.36 3.09
N ALA A 89 5.00 6.05 4.32
CA ALA A 89 4.07 5.68 5.38
C ALA A 89 3.10 6.83 5.74
N ALA A 90 3.59 8.08 5.75
CA ALA A 90 2.74 9.24 5.99
C ALA A 90 1.69 9.46 4.88
N CYS A 91 2.02 9.17 3.62
CA CYS A 91 1.07 9.20 2.51
C CYS A 91 -0.07 8.19 2.75
N GLU A 92 0.22 6.96 3.17
CA GLU A 92 -0.81 5.96 3.46
C GLU A 92 -1.70 6.36 4.65
N ARG A 93 -1.14 7.02 5.67
CA ARG A 93 -1.94 7.62 6.75
C ARG A 93 -2.94 8.65 6.21
N GLY A 94 -2.48 9.49 5.28
CA GLY A 94 -3.35 10.44 4.57
C GLY A 94 -4.45 9.75 3.77
N GLN A 95 -4.14 8.65 3.08
CA GLN A 95 -5.12 7.87 2.32
C GLN A 95 -6.17 7.22 3.22
N LEU A 96 -5.77 6.67 4.37
CA LEU A 96 -6.70 6.09 5.33
C LEU A 96 -7.66 7.14 5.90
N ALA A 97 -7.15 8.32 6.26
CA ALA A 97 -7.97 9.44 6.72
C ALA A 97 -8.91 9.99 5.63
N TYR A 98 -8.42 10.05 4.39
CA TYR A 98 -9.25 10.40 3.23
C TYR A 98 -10.39 9.40 3.04
N ALA A 99 -10.11 8.09 3.07
CA ALA A 99 -11.13 7.05 2.96
C ALA A 99 -12.18 7.16 4.08
N ALA A 100 -11.75 7.38 5.32
CA ALA A 100 -12.65 7.59 6.45
C ALA A 100 -13.57 8.81 6.24
N THR A 101 -13.00 9.92 5.75
CA THR A 101 -13.75 11.14 5.43
C THR A 101 -14.77 10.91 4.31
N VAL A 102 -14.39 10.22 3.24
CA VAL A 102 -15.28 9.90 2.11
C VAL A 102 -16.47 9.03 2.56
N LEU A 103 -16.23 8.10 3.48
CA LEU A 103 -17.25 7.16 3.96
C LEU A 103 -18.01 7.63 5.21
N GLY A 104 -17.57 8.71 5.84
CA GLY A 104 -18.21 9.30 7.02
C GLY A 104 -18.07 8.46 8.29
N VAL A 105 -16.93 7.78 8.46
CA VAL A 105 -16.61 6.93 9.62
C VAL A 105 -15.56 7.55 10.54
#